data_AF-A0A1B0DGB1-F1
#
_entry.id   AF-A0A1B0DGB1-F1
#
_cell.length_a   1.000
_cell.length_b   1.000
_cell.length_c   1.000
_cell.angle_alpha   90.00
_cell.angle_beta   90.00
_cell.angle_gamma   90.00
#
_symmetry.space_group_name_H-M   'P 1'
#
loop_
_entity.id
_entity.type
_entity.pdbx_description
1 polymer ?
#
loop_
_entity_poly.entity_id
_entity_poly.type
_entity_poly.pdbx_seq_one_letter_code
_entity_poly.pdbx_strand_id
1 'polypeptide(L)'
;MNASEDRVITQAIAFYVDGYETSSTTLAFTLWHLAQYPDIQNTLYEEVATIAEKHQNTLSYETINEMVYLDMVLQETMRLNPVGLTMQRICTKPYALPKLPGQKEAVVLQPGTSVLIPVYSIH
;
A
#
# COMPACT_ATOMS: atom_id res chain seq x y z
N MET A 1 -9.09 21.14 -22.29
CA MET A 1 -7.88 21.56 -21.55
C MET A 1 -6.73 20.70 -22.09
N ASN A 2 -5.97 21.19 -23.08
CA ASN A 2 -4.85 20.40 -23.62
C ASN A 2 -3.66 20.50 -22.67
N ALA A 3 -3.20 19.36 -22.14
CA ALA A 3 -1.93 19.32 -21.41
C ALA A 3 -0.78 19.60 -22.40
N SER A 4 0.21 20.39 -21.98
CA SER A 4 1.44 20.55 -22.77
C SER A 4 2.21 19.23 -22.79
N GLU A 5 2.95 18.98 -23.87
CA GLU A 5 3.76 17.77 -24.04
C GLU A 5 4.69 17.53 -22.84
N ASP A 6 5.39 18.58 -22.39
CA ASP A 6 6.25 18.53 -21.20
C ASP A 6 5.53 18.07 -19.93
N ARG A 7 4.27 18.48 -19.75
CA ARG A 7 3.46 18.07 -18.60
C ARG A 7 3.10 16.59 -18.67
N VAL A 8 2.80 16.08 -19.86
CA VAL A 8 2.49 14.66 -20.05
C VAL A 8 3.73 13.80 -19.77
N ILE A 9 4.89 14.21 -20.28
CA ILE A 9 6.17 13.52 -20.05
C ILE A 9 6.52 13.52 -18.56
N THR A 10 6.46 14.68 -17.91
CA THR A 10 6.77 14.81 -16.47
C THR A 10 5.85 13.93 -15.62
N GLN A 11 4.54 13.91 -15.92
CA GLN A 11 3.58 13.10 -15.19
C GLN A 11 3.79 11.60 -15.41
N ALA A 12 4.16 11.18 -16.63
CA ALA A 12 4.47 9.78 -16.93
C ALA A 12 5.68 9.27 -16.13
N ILE A 13 6.72 10.11 -16.01
CA ILE A 13 7.89 9.80 -15.18
C ILE A 13 7.49 9.69 -13.70
N ALA A 14 6.68 10.62 -13.20
CA ALA A 14 6.20 10.57 -11.81
C ALA A 14 5.42 9.27 -11.52
N PHE A 15 4.47 8.89 -12.38
CA PHE A 15 3.73 7.63 -12.22
C PHE A 15 4.63 6.40 -12.25
N TYR A 16 5.65 6.40 -13.11
CA TYR A 16 6.60 5.31 -13.16
C TYR A 16 7.38 5.20 -11.85
N VAL A 17 7.95 6.29 -11.35
CA VAL A 17 8.75 6.30 -10.12
C VAL A 17 7.89 5.92 -8.90
N ASP A 18 6.74 6.57 -8.73
CA ASP A 18 5.84 6.34 -7.60
C ASP A 18 5.33 4.88 -7.58
N GLY A 19 5.00 4.33 -8.75
CA GLY A 19 4.57 2.94 -8.89
C GLY A 19 5.69 1.92 -8.71
N TYR A 20 6.91 2.25 -9.18
CA TYR A 20 8.07 1.39 -9.10
C TYR A 20 8.57 1.23 -7.66
N GLU A 21 8.81 2.33 -6.95
CA GLU A 21 9.38 2.28 -5.60
C GLU A 21 8.46 1.53 -4.63
N THR A 22 7.17 1.82 -4.67
CA THR A 22 6.17 1.17 -3.82
C THR A 22 6.03 -0.31 -4.11
N SER A 23 5.85 -0.68 -5.39
CA SER A 23 5.63 -2.07 -5.77
C SER A 23 6.87 -2.93 -5.58
N SER A 24 8.05 -2.44 -5.95
CA SER A 24 9.32 -3.18 -5.80
C SER A 24 9.66 -3.42 -4.33
N THR A 25 9.40 -2.45 -3.45
CA THR A 25 9.64 -2.58 -2.01
C THR A 25 8.70 -3.62 -1.39
N THR A 26 7.40 -3.58 -1.71
CA THR A 26 6.43 -4.58 -1.24
C THR A 26 6.85 -5.98 -1.69
N LEU A 27 7.19 -6.16 -2.97
CA LEU A 27 7.63 -7.47 -3.50
C LEU A 27 8.90 -7.97 -2.82
N ALA A 28 9.87 -7.08 -2.57
CA ALA A 28 11.10 -7.45 -1.87
C ALA A 28 10.82 -7.97 -0.45
N PHE A 29 9.96 -7.30 0.32
CA PHE A 29 9.57 -7.78 1.64
C PHE A 29 8.74 -9.05 1.59
N THR A 30 7.84 -9.20 0.61
CA THR A 30 7.08 -10.44 0.44
C THR A 30 8.01 -11.62 0.20
N LEU A 31 8.96 -11.49 -0.72
CA LEU A 31 9.95 -12.55 -1.00
C LEU A 31 10.82 -12.84 0.22
N TRP A 32 11.21 -11.80 0.96
CA TRP A 32 11.96 -11.96 2.20
C TRP A 32 11.18 -12.75 3.25
N HIS A 33 9.91 -12.43 3.49
CA HIS A 33 9.06 -13.19 4.41
C HIS A 33 8.86 -14.63 3.94
N LEU A 34 8.56 -14.84 2.66
CA LEU A 34 8.40 -16.21 2.12
C LEU A 34 9.66 -17.06 2.29
N ALA A 35 10.85 -16.46 2.14
CA ALA A 35 12.12 -17.16 2.40
C ALA A 35 12.31 -17.54 3.88
N GLN A 36 11.75 -16.73 4.80
CA GLN A 36 11.82 -16.95 6.25
C GLN A 36 10.74 -17.90 6.77
N TYR A 37 9.63 -18.06 6.03
CA TYR A 37 8.49 -18.91 6.40
C TYR A 37 8.18 -19.94 5.29
N PRO A 38 8.97 -21.03 5.19
CA PRO A 38 8.79 -22.04 4.14
C PRO A 38 7.40 -22.68 4.11
N ASP A 39 6.75 -22.86 5.26
CA ASP A 39 5.39 -23.42 5.33
C ASP A 39 4.35 -22.53 4.64
N ILE A 40 4.48 -21.20 4.79
CA ILE A 40 3.64 -20.21 4.11
C ILE A 40 3.95 -20.21 2.61
N GLN A 41 5.23 -20.28 2.23
CA GLN A 41 5.64 -20.37 0.83
C GLN A 41 5.07 -21.61 0.15
N ASN A 42 5.13 -22.78 0.80
CA ASN A 42 4.58 -24.03 0.26
C ASN A 42 3.06 -23.93 0.10
N THR A 43 2.36 -23.40 1.11
CA THR A 43 0.90 -23.19 1.05
C THR A 43 0.51 -22.27 -0.10
N LEU A 44 1.25 -21.16 -0.29
CA LEU A 44 1.03 -20.24 -1.41
C LEU A 44 1.32 -20.91 -2.76
N TYR A 45 2.40 -21.68 -2.86
CA TYR A 45 2.73 -22.41 -4.07
C TYR A 45 1.64 -23.42 -4.45
N GLU A 46 1.09 -24.14 -3.47
CA GLU A 46 -0.02 -25.08 -3.68
C GLU A 46 -1.27 -24.38 -4.23
N GLU A 47 -1.64 -23.20 -3.69
CA GLU A 47 -2.75 -22.40 -4.24
C GLU A 47 -2.47 -22.01 -5.69
N VAL A 48 -1.30 -21.41 -5.96
CA VAL A 48 -0.91 -20.92 -7.30
C VAL A 48 -0.90 -22.06 -8.30
N ALA A 49 -0.30 -23.22 -7.95
CA ALA A 49 -0.23 -24.39 -8.81
C ALA A 49 -1.63 -24.97 -9.11
N THR A 50 -2.48 -25.08 -8.08
CA THR A 50 -3.85 -25.60 -8.23
C THR A 50 -4.70 -24.72 -9.14
N ILE A 51 -4.63 -23.40 -8.97
CA ILE A 51 -5.35 -22.45 -9.80
C ILE A 51 -4.78 -22.42 -11.22
N ALA A 52 -3.45 -22.45 -11.38
CA ALA A 52 -2.82 -22.51 -12.69
C ALA A 52 -3.27 -23.76 -13.46
N GLU A 53 -3.25 -24.95 -12.85
CA GLU A 53 -3.72 -26.19 -13.49
C GLU A 53 -5.19 -26.12 -13.90
N LYS A 54 -6.06 -25.59 -13.02
CA LYS A 54 -7.49 -25.37 -13.30
C LYS A 54 -7.70 -24.52 -14.57
N HIS A 55 -6.80 -23.56 -14.82
CA HIS A 55 -6.83 -22.65 -15.96
C HIS A 55 -5.83 -23.03 -17.08
N GLN A 56 -5.47 -24.31 -17.20
CA GLN A 56 -4.60 -24.83 -18.25
C GLN A 56 -3.24 -24.11 -18.33
N ASN A 57 -2.69 -23.77 -17.17
CA ASN A 57 -1.45 -22.99 -16.98
C ASN A 57 -1.46 -21.60 -17.64
N THR A 58 -2.64 -21.04 -17.88
CA THR A 58 -2.80 -19.67 -18.37
C THR A 58 -3.00 -18.73 -17.19
N LEU A 59 -2.11 -17.75 -17.04
CA LEU A 59 -2.26 -16.68 -16.05
C LEU A 59 -2.92 -15.47 -16.73
N SER A 60 -4.20 -15.24 -16.43
CA SER A 60 -4.91 -14.01 -16.81
C SER A 60 -5.19 -13.15 -15.57
N TYR A 61 -5.73 -11.95 -15.80
CA TYR A 61 -6.19 -11.08 -14.72
C TYR A 61 -7.24 -11.78 -13.86
N GLU A 62 -8.18 -12.47 -14.50
CA GLU A 62 -9.25 -13.23 -13.84
C GLU A 62 -8.67 -14.37 -13.00
N THR A 63 -7.70 -15.11 -13.55
CA THR A 63 -7.04 -16.22 -12.83
C THR A 63 -6.30 -15.74 -11.58
N ILE A 64 -5.60 -14.60 -11.64
CA ILE A 64 -4.90 -14.03 -10.48
C ILE A 64 -5.90 -13.63 -9.39
N ASN A 65 -7.07 -13.09 -9.76
CA ASN A 65 -8.10 -12.72 -8.79
C ASN A 65 -8.72 -13.92 -8.04
N GLU A 66 -8.51 -15.16 -8.50
CA GLU A 66 -8.91 -16.36 -7.77
C GLU A 66 -7.91 -16.75 -6.66
N MET A 67 -6.70 -16.17 -6.64
CA MET A 67 -5.62 -16.50 -5.70
C MET A 67 -5.78 -15.71 -4.38
N VAL A 68 -6.68 -16.18 -3.51
CA VAL A 68 -7.04 -15.49 -2.27
C VAL A 68 -5.88 -15.48 -1.26
N TYR A 69 -5.13 -16.57 -1.14
CA TYR A 69 -4.01 -16.66 -0.22
C TYR A 69 -2.83 -15.80 -0.69
N LEU A 70 -2.60 -15.68 -2.00
CA LEU A 70 -1.65 -14.70 -2.54
C LEU A 70 -1.99 -13.28 -2.08
N ASP A 71 -3.27 -12.87 -2.19
CA ASP A 71 -3.72 -11.56 -1.73
C ASP A 71 -3.52 -11.40 -0.21
N MET A 72 -3.83 -12.43 0.59
CA MET A 72 -3.56 -12.43 2.04
C MET A 72 -2.08 -12.24 2.36
N VAL A 73 -1.18 -12.93 1.64
CA VAL A 73 0.29 -12.82 1.83
C VAL A 73 0.78 -11.40 1.50
N LEU A 74 0.27 -10.80 0.43
CA LEU A 74 0.59 -9.42 0.05
C LEU A 74 0.06 -8.42 1.08
N GLN A 75 -1.19 -8.58 1.54
CA GLN A 75 -1.80 -7.74 2.56
C GLN A 75 -1.03 -7.82 3.88
N GLU A 76 -0.65 -9.01 4.34
CA GLU A 76 0.10 -9.18 5.58
C GLU A 76 1.53 -8.62 5.45
N THR A 77 2.16 -8.75 4.28
CA THR A 77 3.44 -8.07 4.01
C THR A 77 3.29 -6.56 4.16
N MET A 78 2.27 -5.95 3.56
CA MET A 78 2.05 -4.51 3.65
C MET A 78 1.66 -4.06 5.08
N ARG A 79 1.02 -4.92 5.86
CA ARG A 79 0.74 -4.65 7.28
C ARG A 79 2.03 -4.64 8.11
N LEU A 80 2.91 -5.62 7.91
CA LEU A 80 4.18 -5.71 8.64
C LEU A 80 5.24 -4.70 8.16
N ASN A 81 5.24 -4.41 6.86
CA ASN A 81 6.23 -3.57 6.19
C ASN A 81 5.55 -2.55 5.26
N PRO A 82 4.77 -1.59 5.82
CA PRO A 82 4.14 -0.56 5.01
C PRO A 82 5.22 0.35 4.40
N VAL A 83 5.18 0.52 3.08
CA VAL A 83 6.16 1.36 2.36
C VAL A 83 6.05 2.83 2.76
N GLY A 84 4.83 3.33 2.95
CA GLY A 84 4.59 4.69 3.44
C GLY A 84 4.66 4.75 4.97
N LEU A 85 5.67 5.43 5.52
CA LEU A 85 5.82 5.54 6.98
C LEU A 85 4.77 6.46 7.63
N THR A 86 4.49 7.59 6.98
CA THR A 86 3.55 8.61 7.48
C THR A 86 2.81 9.26 6.34
N MET A 87 1.54 9.63 6.56
CA MET A 87 0.84 10.57 5.68
C MET A 87 0.89 11.97 6.28
N GLN A 88 1.28 12.95 5.47
CA GLN A 88 1.36 14.35 5.90
C GLN A 88 0.26 15.22 5.29
N ARG A 89 -0.28 16.14 6.09
CA ARG A 89 -1.14 17.25 5.63
C ARG A 89 -0.70 18.55 6.31
N ILE A 90 -0.89 19.68 5.64
CA ILE A 90 -0.69 21.01 6.22
C ILE A 90 -2.06 21.66 6.39
N CYS A 91 -2.33 22.14 7.61
CA CYS A 91 -3.55 22.85 7.92
C CYS A 91 -3.59 24.18 7.15
N THR A 92 -4.64 24.44 6.37
CA THR A 92 -4.76 25.67 5.55
C THR A 92 -5.71 26.70 6.16
N LYS A 93 -6.53 26.30 7.11
CA LYS A 93 -7.50 27.15 7.83
C LYS A 93 -7.70 26.61 9.24
N PRO A 94 -8.00 27.44 10.25
CA PRO A 94 -8.23 26.95 11.60
C PRO A 94 -9.22 25.79 11.64
N TYR A 95 -8.84 24.69 12.28
CA TYR A 95 -9.65 23.46 12.34
C TYR A 95 -9.66 22.88 13.76
N ALA A 96 -10.84 22.81 14.36
CA ALA A 96 -11.03 22.15 15.65
C ALA A 96 -11.12 20.63 15.43
N LEU A 97 -10.19 19.88 16.02
CA LEU A 97 -10.25 18.42 16.02
C LEU A 97 -11.49 17.94 16.81
N PRO A 98 -12.08 16.80 16.43
CA PRO A 98 -13.09 16.14 17.24
C PRO A 98 -12.58 15.89 18.67
N LYS A 99 -13.42 16.13 19.68
CA LYS A 99 -13.06 15.87 21.07
C LYS A 99 -12.96 14.37 21.31
N LEU A 100 -11.86 13.95 21.92
CA LEU A 100 -11.71 12.59 22.41
C LEU A 100 -12.47 12.40 23.75
N PRO A 101 -12.84 11.16 24.13
CA PRO A 101 -13.45 10.89 25.43
C PRO A 101 -12.60 11.44 26.59
N GLY A 102 -13.22 12.18 27.50
CA GLY A 102 -12.54 12.81 28.65
C GLY A 102 -11.86 14.15 28.35
N GLN A 103 -11.90 14.62 27.10
CA GLN A 103 -11.27 15.88 26.70
C GLN A 103 -12.18 17.08 26.99
N LYS A 104 -11.72 18.00 27.86
CA LYS A 104 -12.47 19.21 28.24
C LYS A 104 -12.55 20.23 27.11
N GLU A 105 -11.42 20.53 26.47
CA GLU A 105 -11.29 21.56 25.43
C GLU A 105 -10.88 20.96 24.09
N ALA A 106 -11.42 21.50 23.00
CA ALA A 106 -11.05 21.05 21.66
C ALA A 106 -9.65 21.54 21.30
N VAL A 107 -8.86 20.67 20.65
CA VAL A 107 -7.58 21.08 20.07
C VAL A 107 -7.85 21.77 18.74
N VAL A 108 -7.38 23.02 18.59
CA VAL A 108 -7.53 23.80 17.35
C VAL A 108 -6.20 23.84 16.62
N LEU A 109 -6.16 23.25 15.42
CA LEU A 109 -5.04 23.35 14.51
C LEU A 109 -5.04 24.72 13.83
N GLN A 110 -3.91 25.41 13.86
CA GLN A 110 -3.74 26.70 13.18
C GLN A 110 -3.22 26.49 11.75
N PRO A 111 -3.49 27.42 10.81
CA PRO A 111 -2.86 27.41 9.50
C PRO A 111 -1.34 27.25 9.59
N GLY A 112 -0.76 26.41 8.74
CA GLY A 112 0.67 26.05 8.76
C GLY A 112 1.03 24.89 9.68
N THR A 113 0.12 24.42 10.54
CA THR A 113 0.36 23.24 11.38
C THR A 113 0.47 21.98 10.50
N SER A 114 1.58 21.24 10.62
CA SER A 114 1.74 19.93 9.97
C SER A 114 1.06 18.83 10.80
N VAL A 115 0.25 18.01 10.15
CA VAL A 115 -0.40 16.83 10.72
C VAL A 115 0.24 15.61 10.09
N LEU A 116 0.82 14.76 10.93
CA LEU A 116 1.43 13.48 10.53
C LEU A 116 0.57 12.34 11.05
N ILE A 117 0.10 11.49 10.15
CA ILE A 117 -0.64 10.26 10.47
C ILE A 117 0.37 9.11 10.39
N PRO A 118 0.66 8.41 11.50
CA PRO A 118 1.71 7.40 11.55
C PRO A 118 1.22 6.07 10.97
N VAL A 119 1.26 5.93 9.65
CA VAL A 119 0.80 4.73 8.92
C VAL A 119 1.48 3.47 9.46
N TYR A 120 2.80 3.51 9.66
CA TYR A 120 3.54 2.36 10.18
C TYR A 120 3.06 1.90 11.57
N SER A 121 2.66 2.83 12.45
CA SER A 121 2.30 2.50 13.83
C SER A 121 0.87 2.01 14.01
N ILE A 122 0.01 2.20 13.01
CA ILE A 122 -1.41 1.82 13.08
C ILE A 122 -1.70 0.50 12.33
N HIS A 123 -0.72 -0.05 11.61
CA HIS A 123 -0.73 -1.39 11.03
C HIS A 123 -0.16 -2.42 12.01
#